data_AF-A0A1I7MU15-F1
#
_entry.id   AF-A0A1I7MU15-F1
#
_cell.length_a   1.000
_cell.length_b   1.000
_cell.length_c   1.000
_cell.angle_alpha   90.00
_cell.angle_beta   90.00
_cell.angle_gamma   90.00
#
_symmetry.space_group_name_H-M   'P 1'
#
loop_
_entity.id
_entity.type
_entity.pdbx_description
1 polymer ?
#
loop_
_entity_poly.entity_id
_entity_poly.type
_entity_poly.pdbx_seq_one_letter_code
_entity_poly.pdbx_strand_id
1 'polypeptide(L)'
;MRLLNVAAFFFAVASALLLYALNYDTRRLEAELQAKERLADRARSDIAVLKAERGTLARPDRIDDLARRLGLGPPKPEQFAHGREVSELNERQGSADGR
;
A
#
# COMPACT_ATOMS: atom_id res chain seq x y z
N MET A 1 -51.59 -27.60 -32.70
CA MET A 1 -51.96 -26.44 -31.85
C MET A 1 -51.75 -26.68 -30.35
N ARG A 2 -52.36 -27.70 -29.71
CA ARG A 2 -52.18 -27.96 -28.26
C ARG A 2 -50.73 -28.18 -27.81
N LEU A 3 -49.95 -28.97 -28.53
CA LEU A 3 -48.54 -29.24 -28.19
C LEU A 3 -47.67 -27.98 -28.25
N LEU A 4 -47.91 -27.12 -29.24
CA LEU A 4 -47.18 -25.87 -29.43
C LEU A 4 -47.44 -24.91 -28.26
N ASN A 5 -48.69 -24.83 -27.80
CA ASN A 5 -49.07 -23.99 -26.66
C ASN A 5 -48.46 -24.50 -25.35
N VAL A 6 -48.41 -25.83 -25.16
CA VAL A 6 -47.77 -26.43 -23.99
C VAL A 6 -46.27 -26.16 -23.99
N ALA A 7 -45.60 -26.33 -25.14
CA ALA A 7 -44.18 -26.00 -25.27
C ALA A 7 -43.91 -24.51 -25.02
N ALA A 8 -44.73 -23.62 -25.57
CA ALA A 8 -44.62 -22.18 -25.34
C ALA A 8 -44.84 -21.81 -23.87
N PHE A 9 -45.77 -22.47 -23.18
CA PHE A 9 -45.99 -22.27 -21.75
C PHE A 9 -44.76 -22.68 -20.94
N PHE A 10 -44.21 -23.87 -21.18
CA PHE A 10 -42.99 -24.31 -20.50
C PHE A 10 -41.80 -23.41 -20.81
N PHE A 11 -41.67 -22.93 -22.05
CA PHE A 11 -40.64 -21.99 -22.43
C PHE A 11 -40.78 -20.64 -21.69
N ALA A 12 -42.00 -20.13 -21.55
CA ALA A 12 -42.26 -18.92 -20.79
C ALA A 12 -41.92 -19.09 -19.31
N VAL A 13 -42.30 -20.22 -18.71
CA VAL A 13 -41.97 -20.54 -17.31
C VAL A 13 -40.45 -20.67 -17.11
N ALA A 14 -39.76 -21.40 -17.99
CA ALA A 14 -38.31 -21.54 -17.94
C ALA A 14 -37.59 -20.18 -18.07
N SER A 15 -38.06 -19.33 -18.98
CA SER A 15 -37.54 -17.96 -19.16
C SER A 15 -37.74 -17.11 -17.90
N ALA A 16 -38.94 -17.16 -17.29
CA ALA A 16 -39.22 -16.44 -16.06
C ALA A 16 -38.33 -16.90 -14.90
N LEU A 17 -38.12 -18.21 -14.75
CA LEU A 17 -37.23 -18.78 -13.73
C LEU A 17 -35.77 -18.38 -13.97
N LEU A 18 -35.30 -18.43 -15.22
CA LEU A 18 -33.94 -18.02 -15.58
C LEU A 18 -33.70 -16.54 -15.28
N LEU A 19 -34.65 -15.68 -15.66
CA LEU A 19 -34.57 -14.25 -15.40
C LEU A 19 -34.57 -13.95 -13.90
N TYR A 20 -35.39 -14.66 -13.13
CA TYR A 20 -35.43 -14.53 -11.67
C TYR A 20 -34.09 -14.93 -11.04
N ALA A 21 -33.53 -16.09 -11.43
CA ALA A 21 -32.24 -16.56 -10.93
C ALA A 21 -31.13 -15.54 -11.25
N LEU A 22 -31.06 -15.07 -12.50
CA LEU A 22 -30.05 -14.10 -12.92
C LEU A 22 -30.18 -12.77 -12.16
N ASN A 23 -31.40 -12.27 -11.96
CA ASN A 23 -31.63 -11.05 -11.19
C ASN A 23 -31.16 -11.20 -9.74
N TYR A 24 -31.44 -12.35 -9.13
CA TYR A 24 -31.07 -12.62 -7.75
C TYR A 24 -29.55 -12.77 -7.58
N ASP A 25 -28.90 -13.54 -8.46
CA ASP A 25 -27.45 -13.72 -8.44
C ASP A 25 -26.72 -12.40 -8.66
N THR A 26 -27.22 -11.56 -9.58
CA THR A 26 -26.65 -10.23 -9.83
C THR A 26 -26.74 -9.34 -8.59
N ARG A 27 -27.90 -9.30 -7.93
CA ARG A 27 -28.08 -8.49 -6.70
C ARG A 27 -27.21 -8.98 -5.55
N ARG A 28 -27.05 -10.30 -5.40
CA ARG A 28 -26.18 -10.87 -4.37
C ARG A 28 -24.72 -10.52 -4.63
N LEU A 29 -24.28 -10.66 -5.88
CA LEU A 29 -22.90 -10.32 -6.28
C LEU A 29 -22.62 -8.83 -6.11
N GLU A 30 -23.58 -7.97 -6.46
CA GLU A 30 -23.48 -6.52 -6.25
C GLU A 30 -23.34 -6.16 -4.77
N ALA A 31 -24.13 -6.80 -3.89
CA ALA A 31 -24.03 -6.58 -2.45
C ALA A 31 -22.67 -7.03 -1.88
N GLU A 32 -22.14 -8.16 -2.35
CA GLU A 32 -20.82 -8.65 -1.94
C GLU A 32 -19.71 -7.72 -2.44
N LEU A 33 -19.80 -7.27 -3.69
CA LEU A 33 -18.83 -6.34 -4.28
C LEU A 33 -18.79 -5.02 -3.51
N GLN A 34 -19.96 -4.44 -3.20
CA GLN A 34 -20.04 -3.22 -2.40
C GLN A 34 -19.45 -3.42 -1.00
N ALA A 35 -19.67 -4.57 -0.37
CA ALA A 35 -19.09 -4.85 0.94
C ALA A 35 -17.55 -4.92 0.87
N LYS A 36 -17.00 -5.56 -0.16
CA LYS A 36 -15.55 -5.65 -0.39
C LYS A 36 -14.94 -4.28 -0.71
N GLU A 37 -15.61 -3.48 -1.53
CA GLU A 37 -15.17 -2.14 -1.89
C GLU A 37 -15.09 -1.22 -0.66
N ARG A 38 -16.12 -1.24 0.20
CA ARG A 38 -16.10 -0.51 1.48
C ARG A 38 -14.98 -0.95 2.44
N LEU A 39 -14.56 -2.21 2.38
CA LEU A 39 -13.41 -2.69 3.17
C LEU A 39 -12.10 -2.21 2.55
N ALA A 40 -11.98 -2.25 1.22
CA ALA A 40 -10.82 -1.76 0.50
C ALA A 40 -10.60 -0.26 0.72
N ASP A 41 -11.66 0.54 0.69
CA ASP A 41 -11.58 1.99 0.93
C ASP A 41 -11.17 2.32 2.36
N ARG A 42 -11.70 1.58 3.34
CA ARG A 42 -11.24 1.69 4.74
C ARG A 42 -9.76 1.36 4.87
N ALA A 43 -9.31 0.24 4.31
CA ALA A 43 -7.91 -0.16 4.35
C ALA A 43 -7.00 0.87 3.67
N ARG A 44 -7.42 1.45 2.53
CA ARG A 44 -6.68 2.54 1.87
C ARG A 44 -6.55 3.78 2.75
N SER A 45 -7.63 4.17 3.43
CA SER A 45 -7.60 5.30 4.37
C SER A 45 -6.64 5.03 5.53
N ASP A 46 -6.69 3.83 6.11
CA ASP A 46 -5.83 3.45 7.23
C ASP A 46 -4.35 3.48 6.81
N ILE A 47 -4.04 2.96 5.62
CA ILE A 47 -2.69 3.01 5.05
C ILE A 47 -2.22 4.46 4.87
N ALA A 48 -3.11 5.36 4.42
CA ALA A 48 -2.76 6.78 4.26
C ALA A 48 -2.41 7.43 5.60
N VAL A 49 -3.18 7.14 6.65
CA VAL A 49 -2.92 7.61 8.03
C VAL A 49 -1.58 7.05 8.53
N LEU A 50 -1.38 5.73 8.44
CA LEU A 50 -0.13 5.09 8.87
C LEU A 50 1.09 5.62 8.11
N LYS A 51 0.95 5.96 6.83
CA LYS A 51 2.01 6.58 6.04
C LYS A 51 2.36 7.98 6.54
N ALA A 52 1.36 8.77 6.93
CA ALA A 52 1.55 10.09 7.52
C ALA A 52 2.21 10.02 8.90
N GLU A 53 1.76 9.07 9.74
CA GLU A 53 2.37 8.79 11.04
C GLU A 53 3.83 8.34 10.90
N ARG A 54 4.10 7.43 9.96
CA ARG A 54 5.45 6.99 9.65
C ARG A 54 6.34 8.16 9.21
N GLY A 55 5.85 9.06 8.36
CA GLY A 55 6.60 10.25 7.95
C GLY A 55 6.97 11.14 9.15
N THR A 56 6.06 11.25 10.11
CA THR A 56 6.28 12.01 11.36
C THR A 56 7.28 11.35 12.30
N LEU A 57 7.26 10.01 12.39
CA LEU A 57 8.19 9.22 13.22
C LEU A 57 9.58 9.12 12.59
N ALA A 58 9.67 9.11 11.27
CA ALA A 58 10.92 8.98 10.52
C ALA A 58 11.70 10.30 10.39
N ARG A 59 11.33 11.36 11.13
CA ARG A 59 12.04 12.64 11.10
C ARG A 59 13.49 12.47 11.61
N PRO A 60 14.50 12.97 10.88
CA PRO A 60 15.91 12.82 11.28
C PRO A 60 16.19 13.28 12.71
N ASP A 61 15.61 14.39 13.13
CA ASP A 61 15.79 14.95 14.49
C ASP A 61 15.42 13.93 15.59
N ARG A 62 14.33 13.16 15.40
CA ARG A 62 13.93 12.13 16.38
C ARG A 62 14.85 10.91 16.34
N ILE A 63 15.31 10.55 15.15
CA ILE A 63 16.19 9.40 14.96
C ILE A 63 17.55 9.71 15.59
N ASP A 64 18.07 10.93 15.41
CA ASP A 64 19.36 11.36 15.98
C ASP A 64 19.35 11.31 17.50
N ASP A 65 18.31 11.84 18.15
CA ASP A 65 18.16 11.79 19.61
C ASP A 65 18.17 10.36 20.15
N LEU A 66 17.48 9.44 19.47
CA LEU A 66 17.45 8.03 19.86
C LEU A 66 18.78 7.33 19.57
N ALA A 67 19.39 7.59 18.42
CA ALA A 67 20.68 7.05 18.01
C ALA A 67 21.77 7.44 19.02
N ARG A 68 21.81 8.72 19.42
CA ARG A 68 22.76 9.24 20.42
C ARG A 68 22.60 8.54 21.78
N ARG A 69 21.37 8.27 22.22
CA ARG A 69 21.09 7.50 23.45
C ARG A 69 21.57 6.04 23.35
N LEU A 70 21.57 5.47 22.15
CA LEU A 70 22.08 4.13 21.87
C LEU A 70 23.61 4.10 21.65
N GLY A 71 24.29 5.24 21.77
CA GLY A 71 25.73 5.36 21.49
C GLY A 71 26.07 5.28 20.00
N LEU A 72 25.06 5.36 19.13
CA LEU A 72 25.23 5.44 17.68
C LEU A 72 25.52 6.89 17.32
N GLY A 73 26.46 7.08 16.40
CA GLY A 73 26.84 8.39 15.87
C GLY A 73 27.19 8.29 14.39
N PRO A 74 27.59 9.41 13.77
CA PRO A 74 28.07 9.40 12.39
C PRO A 74 29.19 8.36 12.23
N PRO A 75 29.16 7.56 11.16
CA PRO A 75 30.22 6.58 10.90
C PRO A 75 31.57 7.30 10.81
N LYS A 76 32.56 6.78 11.54
CA LYS A 76 33.93 7.28 11.50
C LYS A 76 34.58 6.94 10.15
N PRO A 77 35.54 7.74 9.67
CA PRO A 77 36.30 7.46 8.44
C PRO A 77 36.89 6.04 8.42
N GLU A 78 37.32 5.54 9.58
CA GLU A 78 37.88 4.20 9.77
C GLU A 78 36.88 3.06 9.46
N GLN A 79 35.57 3.33 9.54
CA GLN A 79 34.50 2.34 9.34
C GLN A 79 34.12 2.18 7.87
N PHE A 80 34.63 3.02 6.97
CA PHE A 80 34.42 2.90 5.54
C PHE A 80 35.57 2.15 4.89
N ALA A 81 35.26 1.24 3.95
CA ALA A 81 36.25 0.45 3.23
C ALA A 81 37.31 1.31 2.50
N HIS A 82 36.99 2.54 2.13
CA HIS A 82 37.92 3.52 1.53
C HIS A 82 37.97 4.85 2.32
N GLY A 83 37.53 4.88 3.58
CA GLY A 83 37.37 6.15 4.29
C GLY A 83 38.65 6.85 4.69
N ARG A 84 39.80 6.15 4.70
CA ARG A 84 41.12 6.77 4.87
C ARG A 84 41.46 7.73 3.73
N GLU A 85 41.18 7.34 2.48
CA GLU A 85 41.47 8.20 1.31
C GLU A 85 40.66 9.50 1.36
N VAL A 86 39.39 9.43 1.80
CA VAL A 86 38.52 10.60 1.94
C VAL A 86 38.96 11.52 3.09
N SER A 87 39.43 10.95 4.20
CA SER A 87 39.96 11.74 5.33
C SER A 87 41.24 12.50 4.95
N GLU A 88 42.15 11.84 4.23
CA GLU A 88 43.40 12.46 3.77
C GLU A 88 43.18 13.60 2.78
N LEU A 89 42.15 13.50 1.92
CA LEU A 89 41.77 14.58 1.00
C LEU A 89 41.23 15.81 1.75
N ASN A 90 40.41 15.58 2.79
CA ASN A 90 39.86 16.65 3.63
C ASN A 90 40.94 17.40 4.43
N GLU A 91 41.93 16.68 4.96
CA GLU A 91 43.08 17.27 5.69
C GLU A 91 44.00 18.11 4.79
N ARG A 92 44.22 17.67 3.55
CA ARG A 92 44.99 18.44 2.56
C ARG A 92 44.28 19.73 2.14
N GLN A 93 42.95 19.70 2.07
CA GLN A 93 42.15 20.87 1.71
C GLN A 93 42.11 21.91 2.83
N GLY A 94 42.00 21.49 4.10
CA GLY A 94 42.08 22.38 5.26
C GLY A 94 43.47 23.03 5.47
N SER A 95 44.55 22.38 5.04
CA SER A 95 45.90 22.97 5.05
C SER A 95 46.17 23.96 3.90
N ALA A 96 45.41 23.88 2.80
CA ALA A 96 45.55 24.78 1.66
C ALA A 96 44.78 26.11 1.88
N ASP A 97 43.70 26.09 2.66
CA ASP A 97 42.84 27.24 2.97
C ASP A 97 43.33 28.08 4.17
N GLY A 98 44.38 27.62 4.86
CA GLY A 98 44.98 28.27 6.04
C GLY A 98 46.17 29.19 5.76
N ARG A 99 46.32 29.72 4.54
CA ARG A 99 47.41 30.63 4.14
C ARG A 99 46.89 31.95 3.59
#